data_AF-A0A448PML2-F1
#
_entry.id   AF-A0A448PML2-F1
#
_cell.length_a   1.000
_cell.length_b   1.000
_cell.length_c   1.000
_cell.angle_alpha   90.00
_cell.angle_beta   90.00
_cell.angle_gamma   90.00
#
_symmetry.space_group_name_H-M   'P 1'
#
loop_
_entity.id
_entity.type
_entity.pdbx_description
1 polymer ?
#
loop_
_entity_poly.entity_id
_entity_poly.type
_entity_poly.pdbx_seq_one_letter_code
_entity_poly.pdbx_strand_id
1 'polypeptide(L)'
;MSVNYLLTVLNSPYTIANTDTFLHEGSKVWPDSKGTRWNDDEDGTDADILLTPDGASTVISHFSDNRLISVSGADFEEAADIAVWVRSLNPDPNLVLWFTTNVFDGHTVLTPGITPQQVIDQWVDHREHDPYAEYPEYFS
;
A
#
# COMPACT_ATOMS: atom_id res chain seq x y z
N MET A 1 -2.70 -16.67 -2.87
CA MET A 1 -1.52 -16.03 -2.25
C MET A 1 -2.04 -15.28 -1.03
N SER A 2 -1.31 -15.25 0.09
CA SER A 2 -1.77 -14.54 1.29
C SER A 2 -1.35 -13.07 1.17
N VAL A 3 -2.24 -12.13 1.49
CA VAL A 3 -1.91 -10.70 1.57
C VAL A 3 -1.06 -10.48 2.81
N ASN A 4 0.07 -9.80 2.69
CA ASN A 4 0.98 -9.57 3.81
C ASN A 4 0.76 -8.16 4.38
N TYR A 5 0.63 -7.18 3.50
CA TYR A 5 0.58 -5.77 3.88
C TYR A 5 -0.52 -5.00 3.13
N LEU A 6 -0.99 -3.94 3.76
CA LEU A 6 -2.03 -3.05 3.25
C LEU A 6 -1.56 -1.60 3.34
N LEU A 7 -1.90 -0.82 2.33
CA LEU A 7 -1.71 0.63 2.28
C LEU A 7 -3.07 1.28 2.15
N THR A 8 -3.59 1.81 3.27
CA THR A 8 -4.99 2.22 3.39
C THR A 8 -5.14 3.71 3.68
N VAL A 9 -6.07 4.35 2.96
CA VAL A 9 -6.43 5.74 3.18
C VAL A 9 -7.44 5.86 4.33
N LEU A 10 -7.02 6.51 5.42
CA LEU A 10 -7.89 6.70 6.58
C LEU A 10 -8.78 7.96 6.49
N ASN A 11 -8.49 8.87 5.55
CA ASN A 11 -9.25 10.10 5.36
C ASN A 11 -10.14 10.06 4.10
N SER A 12 -11.46 10.11 4.31
CA SER A 12 -12.45 9.67 3.31
C SER A 12 -12.46 10.34 1.92
N PRO A 13 -12.16 11.65 1.73
CA PRO A 13 -12.23 12.20 0.38
C PRO A 13 -10.94 11.96 -0.44
N TYR A 14 -9.88 11.42 0.15
CA TYR A 14 -8.59 11.27 -0.52
C TYR A 14 -8.43 9.89 -1.17
N THR A 15 -7.57 9.84 -2.18
CA THR A 15 -7.20 8.62 -2.91
C THR A 15 -5.69 8.48 -2.97
N ILE A 16 -5.20 7.26 -3.18
CA ILE A 16 -3.78 6.98 -3.39
C ILE A 16 -3.40 7.31 -4.83
N ALA A 17 -4.07 6.68 -5.79
CA ALA A 17 -3.85 6.83 -7.22
C ALA A 17 -5.06 6.25 -7.94
N ASN A 18 -5.31 6.65 -9.19
CA ASN A 18 -6.21 5.86 -10.04
C ASN A 18 -5.46 4.72 -10.72
N THR A 19 -6.20 3.75 -11.27
CA THR A 19 -5.67 2.57 -11.98
C THR A 19 -4.65 2.94 -13.06
N ASP A 20 -4.92 3.99 -13.84
CA ASP A 20 -4.04 4.47 -14.91
C ASP A 20 -2.69 4.95 -14.35
N THR A 21 -2.73 5.76 -13.29
CA THR A 21 -1.54 6.31 -12.61
C THR A 21 -0.76 5.19 -11.94
N PHE A 22 -1.45 4.29 -11.25
CA PHE A 22 -0.84 3.13 -10.58
C PHE A 22 -0.04 2.27 -11.56
N LEU A 23 -0.64 1.85 -12.68
CA LEU A 23 0.02 1.03 -13.69
C LEU A 23 1.14 1.79 -14.42
N HIS A 24 0.90 3.06 -14.76
CA HIS A 24 1.89 3.88 -15.48
C HIS A 24 3.13 4.13 -14.64
N GLU A 25 2.99 4.62 -13.40
CA GLU A 25 4.13 4.86 -12.52
C GLU A 25 4.79 3.55 -12.09
N GLY A 26 4.01 2.49 -11.87
CA GLY A 26 4.54 1.16 -11.56
C GLY A 26 5.45 0.62 -12.65
N SER A 27 5.06 0.77 -13.93
CA SER A 27 5.88 0.35 -15.07
C SER A 27 7.22 1.09 -15.19
N LYS A 28 7.34 2.29 -14.61
CA LYS A 28 8.62 3.03 -14.59
C LYS A 28 9.55 2.52 -13.50
N VAL A 29 9.00 2.15 -12.35
CA VAL A 29 9.77 1.67 -11.20
C VAL A 29 10.22 0.22 -11.41
N TRP A 30 9.33 -0.60 -11.98
CA TRP A 30 9.62 -2.00 -12.29
C TRP A 30 9.39 -2.30 -13.78
N PRO A 31 10.36 -1.99 -14.66
CA PRO A 31 10.21 -2.14 -16.12
C PRO A 31 9.97 -3.58 -16.58
N ASP A 32 10.48 -4.55 -15.83
CA ASP A 32 10.33 -5.99 -16.13
C ASP A 32 9.08 -6.61 -15.48
N SER A 33 8.28 -5.81 -14.77
CA SER A 33 7.03 -6.26 -14.16
C SER A 33 5.92 -6.43 -15.20
N LYS A 34 4.89 -7.21 -14.82
CA LYS A 34 3.67 -7.34 -15.62
C LYS A 34 2.50 -6.61 -14.94
N GLY A 35 2.03 -5.53 -15.58
CA GLY A 35 0.78 -4.87 -15.21
C GLY A 35 -0.44 -5.55 -15.84
N THR A 36 -1.47 -5.82 -15.05
CA THR A 36 -2.75 -6.41 -15.51
C THR A 36 -3.91 -5.52 -15.07
N ARG A 37 -4.93 -5.36 -15.92
CA ARG A 37 -6.23 -4.79 -15.54
C ARG A 37 -7.26 -5.88 -15.41
N TRP A 38 -8.10 -5.74 -14.40
CA TRP A 38 -9.25 -6.59 -14.15
C TRP A 38 -10.52 -5.82 -14.50
N ASN A 39 -11.45 -6.49 -15.19
CA ASN A 39 -12.75 -5.91 -15.54
C ASN A 39 -13.87 -6.35 -14.58
N ASP A 40 -13.59 -7.32 -13.72
CA ASP A 40 -14.57 -7.90 -12.80
C ASP A 40 -14.25 -7.51 -11.35
N ASP A 41 -15.32 -7.22 -10.63
CA ASP A 41 -15.44 -6.63 -9.30
C ASP A 41 -15.45 -7.67 -8.17
N GLU A 42 -15.12 -8.94 -8.47
CA GLU A 42 -15.30 -10.07 -7.54
C GLU A 42 -14.50 -9.91 -6.22
N ASP A 43 -13.32 -9.30 -6.28
CA ASP A 43 -12.44 -9.04 -5.13
C ASP A 43 -12.22 -7.53 -4.85
N GLY A 44 -12.92 -6.65 -5.57
CA GLY A 44 -12.78 -5.18 -5.46
C GLY A 44 -11.47 -4.61 -6.05
N THR A 45 -10.53 -5.45 -6.47
CA THR A 45 -9.29 -5.08 -7.18
C THR A 45 -9.52 -4.89 -8.67
N ASP A 46 -8.94 -3.85 -9.27
CA ASP A 46 -9.08 -3.54 -10.69
C ASP A 46 -7.75 -3.56 -11.46
N ALA A 47 -6.61 -3.66 -10.77
CA ALA A 47 -5.31 -3.87 -11.39
C ALA A 47 -4.29 -4.54 -10.48
N ASP A 48 -3.34 -5.24 -11.09
CA ASP A 48 -2.18 -5.82 -10.42
C ASP A 48 -0.88 -5.42 -11.12
N ILE A 49 0.20 -5.32 -10.34
CA ILE A 49 1.58 -5.32 -10.81
C ILE A 49 2.27 -6.56 -10.25
N LEU A 50 2.83 -7.38 -11.13
CA LEU A 50 3.56 -8.59 -10.79
C LEU A 50 5.07 -8.37 -11.00
N LEU A 51 5.85 -8.28 -9.91
CA LEU A 51 7.27 -7.89 -9.98
C LEU A 51 8.17 -8.96 -10.60
N THR A 52 7.95 -10.22 -10.27
CA THR A 52 8.71 -11.38 -10.76
C THR A 52 7.77 -12.37 -11.45
N PRO A 53 7.31 -12.08 -12.68
CA PRO A 53 6.26 -12.87 -13.35
C PRO A 53 6.62 -14.34 -13.63
N ASP A 54 7.91 -14.69 -13.58
CA ASP A 54 8.42 -16.06 -13.80
C ASP A 54 8.79 -16.81 -12.49
N GLY A 55 8.56 -16.20 -11.31
CA GLY A 55 9.03 -16.71 -10.01
C GLY A 55 8.00 -16.64 -8.87
N ALA A 56 8.46 -16.69 -7.61
CA ALA A 56 7.62 -16.36 -6.46
C ALA A 56 7.32 -14.87 -6.50
N SER A 57 6.13 -14.53 -7.00
CA SER A 57 5.82 -13.15 -7.36
C SER A 57 5.31 -12.33 -6.18
N THR A 58 6.01 -11.24 -5.89
CA THR A 58 5.40 -10.10 -5.21
C THR A 58 4.32 -9.52 -6.11
N VAL A 59 3.09 -9.47 -5.59
CA VAL A 59 1.93 -8.91 -6.26
C VAL A 59 1.52 -7.65 -5.52
N ILE A 60 1.40 -6.56 -6.25
CA ILE A 60 0.88 -5.30 -5.76
C ILE A 60 -0.49 -5.10 -6.41
N SER A 61 -1.55 -5.13 -5.61
CA SER A 61 -2.93 -5.04 -6.11
C SER A 61 -3.54 -3.70 -5.76
N HIS A 62 -4.16 -3.07 -6.75
CA HIS A 62 -4.88 -1.81 -6.63
C HIS A 62 -6.38 -2.07 -6.54
N PHE A 63 -7.06 -1.36 -5.62
CA PHE A 63 -8.50 -1.46 -5.43
C PHE A 63 -9.24 -0.37 -6.19
N SER A 64 -10.40 -0.75 -6.75
CA SER A 64 -11.25 0.09 -7.60
C SER A 64 -11.74 1.38 -6.95
N ASP A 65 -11.76 1.45 -5.62
CA ASP A 65 -12.09 2.67 -4.88
C ASP A 65 -10.95 3.70 -4.83
N ASN A 66 -9.76 3.34 -5.35
CA ASN A 66 -8.54 4.13 -5.38
C ASN A 66 -7.96 4.45 -3.98
N ARG A 67 -8.36 3.71 -2.94
CA ARG A 67 -8.06 4.01 -1.53
C ARG A 67 -7.32 2.90 -0.80
N LEU A 68 -7.11 1.78 -1.47
CA LEU A 68 -6.38 0.65 -0.93
C LEU A 68 -5.44 0.07 -1.97
N ILE A 69 -4.20 -0.19 -1.53
CA ILE A 69 -3.27 -1.05 -2.25
C ILE A 69 -2.86 -2.18 -1.30
N SER A 70 -2.85 -3.42 -1.79
CA SER A 70 -2.34 -4.55 -1.03
C SER A 70 -1.03 -5.07 -1.63
N VAL A 71 -0.18 -5.61 -0.77
CA VAL A 71 1.07 -6.24 -1.17
C VAL A 71 1.09 -7.66 -0.63
N SER A 72 1.34 -8.62 -1.52
CA SER A 72 1.46 -10.04 -1.19
C SER A 72 2.78 -10.60 -1.74
N GLY A 73 3.32 -11.61 -1.06
CA GLY A 73 4.58 -12.26 -1.49
C GLY A 73 5.87 -11.50 -1.15
N ALA A 74 5.77 -10.27 -0.63
CA ALA A 74 6.91 -9.47 -0.19
C ALA A 74 7.33 -9.77 1.27
N ASP A 75 8.63 -9.64 1.55
CA ASP A 75 9.14 -9.47 2.91
C ASP A 75 8.93 -8.01 3.40
N PHE A 76 9.33 -7.72 4.63
CA PHE A 76 9.05 -6.42 5.25
C PHE A 76 9.85 -5.30 4.60
N GLU A 77 11.11 -5.55 4.24
CA GLU A 77 11.97 -4.58 3.55
C GLU A 77 11.45 -4.24 2.15
N GLU A 78 11.10 -5.25 1.33
CA GLU A 78 10.50 -5.02 0.01
C GLU A 78 9.14 -4.31 0.13
N ALA A 79 8.33 -4.67 1.12
CA ALA A 79 7.06 -3.99 1.38
C ALA A 79 7.25 -2.52 1.80
N ALA A 80 8.31 -2.20 2.55
CA ALA A 80 8.65 -0.82 2.91
C ALA A 80 9.07 0.00 1.68
N ASP A 81 9.85 -0.59 0.76
CA ASP A 81 10.19 0.05 -0.52
C ASP A 81 8.93 0.33 -1.36
N ILE A 82 8.02 -0.64 -1.44
CA ILE A 82 6.73 -0.48 -2.13
C ILE A 82 5.88 0.60 -1.44
N ALA A 83 5.87 0.66 -0.11
CA ALA A 83 5.11 1.65 0.64
C ALA A 83 5.56 3.08 0.34
N VAL A 84 6.87 3.31 0.21
CA VAL A 84 7.43 4.61 -0.19
C VAL A 84 7.01 4.97 -1.60
N TRP A 85 7.08 4.01 -2.54
CA TRP A 85 6.61 4.24 -3.90
C TRP A 85 5.12 4.59 -3.93
N VAL A 86 4.27 3.83 -3.24
CA VAL A 86 2.84 4.11 -3.13
C VAL A 86 2.61 5.51 -2.56
N ARG A 87 3.33 5.89 -1.51
CA ARG A 87 3.20 7.24 -0.92
C ARG A 87 3.55 8.34 -1.92
N SER A 88 4.48 8.08 -2.84
CA SER A 88 4.89 9.03 -3.88
C SER A 88 3.84 9.24 -4.98
N LEU A 89 2.87 8.31 -5.14
CA LEU A 89 1.84 8.42 -6.18
C LEU A 89 0.90 9.60 -5.98
N ASN A 90 0.74 10.07 -4.74
CA ASN A 90 -0.02 11.28 -4.42
C ASN A 90 0.78 12.19 -3.47
N PRO A 91 1.37 13.31 -3.94
CA PRO A 91 2.21 14.16 -3.10
C PRO A 91 1.44 15.03 -2.09
N ASP A 92 0.10 14.97 -2.03
CA ASP A 92 -0.69 15.80 -1.12
C ASP A 92 -0.34 15.47 0.35
N PRO A 93 0.13 16.46 1.14
CA PRO A 93 0.47 16.25 2.54
C PRO A 93 -0.74 15.97 3.44
N ASN A 94 -1.97 16.28 3.00
CA ASN A 94 -3.18 16.01 3.75
C ASN A 94 -3.66 14.57 3.62
N LEU A 95 -3.14 13.79 2.66
CA LEU A 95 -3.41 12.37 2.54
C LEU A 95 -2.84 11.62 3.76
N VAL A 96 -3.72 11.03 4.56
CA VAL A 96 -3.36 10.16 5.69
C VAL A 96 -3.35 8.72 5.17
N LEU A 97 -2.15 8.24 4.86
CA LEU A 97 -1.91 6.90 4.34
C LEU A 97 -1.17 6.07 5.38
N TRP A 98 -1.72 4.91 5.71
CA TRP A 98 -1.10 3.98 6.65
C TRP A 98 -0.60 2.75 5.92
N PHE A 99 0.65 2.36 6.19
CA PHE A 99 1.19 1.04 5.88
C PHE A 99 0.93 0.13 7.07
N THR A 100 0.22 -0.99 6.88
CA THR A 100 -0.17 -1.91 7.95
C THR A 100 0.05 -3.35 7.52
N THR A 101 0.04 -4.28 8.47
CA THR A 101 -0.17 -5.70 8.14
C THR A 101 -1.63 -5.96 7.78
N ASN A 102 -1.89 -7.08 7.12
CA ASN A 102 -3.24 -7.54 6.79
C ASN A 102 -4.12 -7.86 8.03
N VAL A 103 -3.49 -8.22 9.14
CA VAL A 103 -4.16 -8.51 10.42
C VAL A 103 -4.16 -7.30 11.36
N PHE A 104 -3.62 -6.17 10.92
CA PHE A 104 -3.56 -4.92 11.66
C PHE A 104 -2.90 -5.08 13.05
N ASP A 105 -1.77 -5.79 13.11
CA ASP A 105 -0.94 -5.94 14.33
C ASP A 105 0.16 -4.86 14.47
N GLY A 106 0.32 -4.02 13.46
CA GLY A 106 1.14 -2.82 13.53
C GLY A 106 0.97 -1.94 12.29
N HIS A 107 1.53 -0.73 12.38
CA HIS A 107 1.48 0.23 11.29
C HIS A 107 2.65 1.20 11.27
N THR A 108 2.82 1.88 10.14
CA THR A 108 3.56 3.14 10.02
C THR A 108 2.73 4.15 9.24
N VAL A 109 2.67 5.39 9.75
CA VAL A 109 2.07 6.51 9.03
C VAL A 109 3.04 7.00 7.95
N LEU A 110 2.59 6.98 6.69
CA LEU A 110 3.43 7.35 5.55
C LEU A 110 3.37 8.86 5.29
N THR A 111 4.42 9.56 5.68
CA THR A 111 4.55 11.01 5.42
C THR A 111 5.14 11.29 4.03
N PRO A 112 4.85 12.43 3.39
CA PRO A 112 5.47 12.79 2.11
C PRO A 112 7.00 12.77 2.19
N GLY A 113 7.64 12.06 1.25
CA GLY A 113 9.10 11.95 1.20
C GLY A 113 9.71 11.00 2.23
N ILE A 114 8.90 10.19 2.93
CA ILE A 114 9.38 9.14 3.83
C ILE A 114 10.30 8.16 3.09
N THR A 115 11.37 7.72 3.74
CA THR A 115 12.30 6.71 3.20
C THR A 115 11.94 5.30 3.65
N PRO A 116 12.43 4.24 2.98
CA PRO A 116 12.14 2.86 3.39
C PRO A 116 12.62 2.57 4.82
N GLN A 117 13.83 3.02 5.17
CA GLN A 117 14.35 2.89 6.54
C GLN A 117 13.47 3.61 7.55
N GLN A 118 12.92 4.79 7.20
CA GLN A 118 11.99 5.50 8.06
C GLN A 118 10.65 4.77 8.22
N VAL A 119 10.18 4.03 7.21
CA VAL A 119 9.01 3.16 7.35
C VAL A 119 9.28 2.10 8.41
N ILE A 120 10.43 1.43 8.32
CA ILE A 120 10.84 0.37 9.25
C ILE A 120 11.05 0.92 10.67
N ASP A 121 11.81 2.00 10.82
CA ASP A 121 12.18 2.56 12.13
C ASP A 121 10.99 3.19 12.88
N GLN A 122 9.94 3.60 12.16
CA GLN A 122 8.73 4.18 12.74
C GLN A 122 7.58 3.17 12.84
N TRP A 123 7.87 1.87 12.77
CA TRP A 123 6.87 0.84 12.99
C TRP A 123 6.29 0.92 14.41
N VAL A 124 4.97 1.03 14.48
CA VAL A 124 4.19 1.02 15.72
C VAL A 124 3.60 -0.37 15.90
N ASP A 125 4.00 -1.05 16.97
CA ASP A 125 3.52 -2.38 17.33
C ASP A 125 2.23 -2.29 18.15
N HIS A 126 1.13 -2.88 17.69
CA HIS A 126 -0.16 -2.82 18.38
C HIS A 126 -0.25 -3.73 19.61
N ARG A 127 0.79 -4.52 19.89
CA ARG A 127 0.93 -5.20 21.19
C ARG A 127 1.33 -4.23 22.29
N GLU A 128 1.91 -3.09 21.91
CA GLU A 128 2.41 -2.05 22.82
C GLU A 128 1.56 -0.77 22.76
N HIS A 129 0.91 -0.51 21.62
CA HIS A 129 0.10 0.67 21.33
C HIS A 129 -1.34 0.32 20.95
N ASP A 130 -2.31 1.16 21.31
CA ASP A 130 -3.71 0.98 20.92
C ASP A 130 -4.14 2.08 19.94
N PRO A 131 -4.15 1.83 18.62
CA PRO A 131 -4.49 2.84 17.62
C PRO A 131 -5.94 3.32 17.73
N TYR A 132 -6.86 2.52 18.28
CA TYR A 132 -8.25 2.94 18.47
C TYR A 132 -8.40 3.96 19.61
N ALA A 133 -7.49 3.92 20.59
CA ALA A 133 -7.43 4.88 21.68
C ALA A 133 -6.56 6.10 21.34
N GLU A 134 -5.46 5.89 20.61
CA GLU A 134 -4.48 6.93 20.27
C GLU A 134 -4.91 7.80 19.08
N TYR A 135 -5.63 7.22 18.11
CA TYR A 135 -6.09 7.91 16.90
C TYR A 135 -7.58 7.64 16.58
N PRO A 136 -8.50 7.87 17.54
CA PRO A 136 -9.91 7.52 17.39
C PRO A 136 -10.60 8.20 16.19
N GLU A 137 -10.11 9.36 15.76
CA GLU A 137 -10.66 10.15 14.65
C GLU A 137 -10.60 9.45 13.28
N TYR A 138 -9.77 8.42 13.14
CA TYR A 138 -9.62 7.65 11.89
C TYR A 138 -10.47 6.37 11.84
N PHE A 139 -11.13 6.01 12.94
CA PHE A 139 -11.90 4.76 13.08
C PHE A 139 -13.39 4.99 13.37
N SER A 140 -13.85 6.23 13.34
CA SER A 140 -15.23 6.65 13.67
C SER A 140 -16.16 6.79 12.47
#